data_AF-A0A520FWV7-F1
#
_entry.id   AF-A0A520FWV7-F1
#
_cell.length_a   1.000
_cell.length_b   1.000
_cell.length_c   1.000
_cell.angle_alpha   90.00
_cell.angle_beta   90.00
_cell.angle_gamma   90.00
#
_symmetry.space_group_name_H-M   'P 1'
#
loop_
_entity.id
_entity.type
_entity.pdbx_description
1 polymer ?
#
loop_
_entity_poly.entity_id
_entity_poly.type
_entity_poly.pdbx_seq_one_letter_code
_entity_poly.pdbx_strand_id
1 'polypeptide(L)' 'MLIRKGVGNVEAVVKVSNQIAESIIEFAKNEECDLIVMASHGRRSVARLLMGSETLHILTHSQTPVLVFR' A
#
# COMPACT_ATOMS: atom_id res chain seq x y z
N MET A 1 -13.04 -23.43 16.51
CA MET A 1 -13.76 -22.67 15.46
C MET A 1 -13.35 -21.21 15.59
N LEU A 2 -12.34 -20.77 14.83
CA LEU A 2 -11.87 -19.38 14.86
C LEU A 2 -12.74 -18.56 13.90
N ILE A 3 -13.66 -17.76 14.45
CA ILE A 3 -14.44 -16.79 13.68
C ILE A 3 -13.45 -15.74 13.15
N ARG A 4 -13.22 -15.72 11.83
CA ARG A 4 -12.42 -14.68 11.17
C ARG A 4 -13.13 -13.33 11.34
N LYS A 5 -12.72 -12.51 12.31
CA LYS A 5 -13.08 -11.09 12.33
C LYS A 5 -12.31 -10.40 11.20
N GLY A 6 -13.04 -9.88 10.21
CA GLY A 6 -12.50 -9.09 9.10
C GLY A 6 -12.50 -7.59 9.40
N VAL A 7 -12.32 -6.76 8.36
CA VAL A 7 -12.47 -5.30 8.45
C VAL A 7 -13.96 -4.94 8.54
N GLY A 8 -14.34 -4.10 9.51
CA GLY A 8 -15.75 -3.77 9.78
C GLY A 8 -16.35 -2.74 8.81
N ASN A 9 -15.61 -1.69 8.48
CA ASN A 9 -15.99 -0.64 7.54
C ASN A 9 -14.97 -0.59 6.40
N VAL A 10 -15.45 -0.61 5.16
CA VAL A 10 -14.61 -0.59 3.96
C VAL A 10 -15.12 0.47 3.00
N GLU A 11 -14.22 1.34 2.57
CA GLU A 11 -14.44 2.26 1.47
C GLU A 11 -13.46 1.91 0.33
N ALA A 12 -13.95 1.94 -0.90
CA ALA A 12 -13.16 1.63 -2.09
C ALA A 12 -13.05 2.88 -2.97
N VAL A 13 -11.81 3.28 -3.26
CA VAL A 13 -11.49 4.44 -4.10
C VAL A 13 -10.63 3.98 -5.27
N VAL A 14 -10.97 4.43 -6.48
CA VAL A 14 -10.18 4.24 -7.69
C VAL A 14 -9.69 5.60 -8.18
N LYS A 15 -8.37 5.77 -8.25
CA LYS A 15 -7.72 6.94 -8.85
C LYS A 15 -6.90 6.51 -10.05
N VAL A 16 -6.98 7.29 -11.12
CA VAL A 16 -6.13 7.14 -12.32
C VAL A 16 -5.07 8.23 -12.28
N SER A 17 -3.80 7.84 -12.29
CA SER A 17 -2.66 8.75 -12.24
C SER A 17 -1.49 8.17 -13.03
N ASN A 18 -0.67 9.05 -13.61
CA ASN A 18 0.64 8.68 -14.17
C ASN A 18 1.75 8.66 -13.11
N GLN A 19 1.44 9.16 -11.91
CA GLN A 19 2.31 9.23 -10.72
C GLN A 19 1.62 8.45 -9.60
N ILE A 20 1.86 7.13 -9.58
CA ILE A 20 1.10 6.19 -8.75
C ILE A 20 1.49 6.35 -7.27
N ALA A 21 2.78 6.27 -6.96
CA ALA A 21 3.29 6.44 -5.61
C ALA A 21 2.86 7.78 -4.98
N GLU A 22 3.04 8.88 -5.69
CA GLU A 22 2.67 10.23 -5.23
C GLU A 22 1.17 10.33 -4.97
N SER A 23 0.34 9.80 -5.88
CA SER A 23 -1.12 9.78 -5.69
C SER A 23 -1.55 8.99 -4.45
N ILE A 24 -0.82 7.93 -4.08
CA ILE A 24 -1.11 7.15 -2.88
C ILE A 24 -0.69 7.92 -1.63
N ILE A 25 0.51 8.52 -1.62
CA ILE A 25 1.01 9.32 -0.50
C ILE A 25 0.10 10.52 -0.24
N GLU A 26 -0.28 11.26 -1.28
CA GLU A 26 -1.15 12.42 -1.16
C GLU A 26 -2.54 12.04 -0.67
N PHE A 27 -3.09 10.93 -1.17
CA PHE A 27 -4.38 10.42 -0.68
C PHE A 27 -4.30 10.05 0.80
N ALA A 28 -3.30 9.28 1.21
CA ALA A 28 -3.12 8.90 2.61
C ALA A 28 -2.96 10.13 3.53
N LYS A 29 -2.27 11.17 3.06
CA LYS A 29 -2.15 12.43 3.80
C LYS A 29 -3.47 13.18 3.91
N ASN A 30 -4.20 13.34 2.80
CA ASN A 30 -5.42 14.13 2.75
C ASN A 30 -6.59 13.46 3.50
N GLU A 31 -6.63 12.13 3.51
CA GLU A 31 -7.60 11.34 4.27
C GLU A 31 -7.13 11.04 5.70
N GLU A 32 -6.03 11.65 6.14
CA GLU A 32 -5.47 11.49 7.49
C GLU A 32 -5.30 10.01 7.89
N CYS A 33 -4.87 9.16 6.96
CA CYS A 33 -4.69 7.74 7.20
C CYS A 33 -3.58 7.49 8.22
N ASP A 34 -3.83 6.60 9.19
CA ASP A 34 -2.84 6.19 10.20
C ASP A 34 -1.77 5.23 9.65
N LEU A 35 -2.09 4.47 8.58
CA LEU A 35 -1.23 3.43 8.04
C LEU A 35 -1.54 3.15 6.56
N ILE A 36 -0.49 3.11 5.73
CA ILE A 36 -0.56 2.56 4.38
C ILE A 36 -0.18 1.08 4.45
N VAL A 37 -1.08 0.19 4.03
CA VAL A 37 -0.81 -1.25 3.92
C VAL A 37 -0.65 -1.63 2.46
N MET A 38 0.52 -2.15 2.09
CA MET A 38 0.81 -2.64 0.75
C MET A 38 1.05 -4.14 0.75
N ALA A 39 0.33 -4.87 -0.10
CA ALA A 39 0.59 -6.29 -0.36
C ALA A 39 1.51 -6.43 -1.57
N SER A 40 2.72 -6.96 -1.38
CA SER A 40 3.60 -7.30 -2.51
C SER A 40 3.32 -8.73 -2.95
N HIS A 41 2.64 -8.93 -4.08
CA HIS A 41 2.39 -10.26 -4.62
C HIS A 41 3.71 -10.89 -5.10
N GLY A 42 4.12 -11.99 -4.45
CA GLY A 42 5.21 -12.85 -4.91
C GLY A 42 4.84 -13.60 -6.19
N ARG A 43 4.90 -12.94 -7.36
CA ARG A 43 4.95 -13.66 -8.63
C ARG A 43 6.26 -14.45 -8.64
N ARG A 44 6.15 -15.78 -8.65
CA ARG A 44 7.16 -16.80 -8.32
C ARG A 44 8.47 -16.80 -9.12
N SER A 45 8.74 -15.83 -9.99
CA SER A 45 9.92 -15.86 -10.85
C SER A 45 10.35 -14.43 -11.18
N VAL A 46 11.64 -14.15 -10.96
CA VAL A 46 12.42 -13.03 -11.52
C VAL A 46 12.51 -11.66 -10.80
N ALA A 47 12.22 -11.53 -9.51
CA ALA A 47 13.01 -10.61 -8.65
C ALA A 47 12.79 -10.89 -7.15
N ARG A 48 13.49 -11.90 -6.62
CA ARG A 48 13.48 -12.27 -5.19
C ARG A 48 14.14 -11.24 -4.25
N LEU A 49 14.50 -10.04 -4.74
CA LEU A 49 15.30 -9.06 -4.00
C LEU A 49 14.83 -7.59 -4.11
N LEU A 50 13.84 -7.26 -4.96
CA LEU A 50 13.43 -5.87 -5.15
C LEU A 50 11.98 -5.67 -4.70
N MET A 51 11.75 -4.75 -3.77
CA MET A 51 10.44 -4.14 -3.60
C MET A 51 10.08 -3.46 -4.93
N GLY A 52 8.82 -3.52 -5.38
CA GLY A 52 8.42 -2.83 -6.62
C GLY A 52 8.76 -1.34 -6.57
N SER A 53 8.98 -0.69 -7.71
CA SER A 53 9.34 0.74 -7.79
C SER A 53 8.42 1.62 -6.96
N GLU A 54 7.12 1.36 -7.05
CA GLU A 54 6.08 2.10 -6.30
C GLU A 54 6.20 1.88 -4.80
N THR A 55 6.38 0.63 -4.38
CA THR A 55 6.53 0.32 -2.95
C THR A 55 7.77 0.99 -2.37
N LEU A 56 8.90 0.95 -3.09
CA LEU A 56 10.13 1.61 -2.64
C LEU A 56 9.98 3.14 -2.61
N HIS A 57 9.33 3.72 -3.63
CA HIS A 57 9.05 5.15 -3.66
C HIS A 57 8.21 5.56 -2.45
N ILE A 58 7.11 4.85 -2.16
CA ILE A 58 6.23 5.13 -1.03
C ILE A 58 6.98 5.01 0.30
N LEU A 59 7.78 3.96 0.48
CA LEU A 59 8.60 3.81 1.69
C LEU A 59 9.61 4.93 1.90
N THR A 60 10.12 5.51 0.81
CA THR A 60 11.14 6.56 0.87
C THR A 60 10.54 7.94 1.15
N HIS A 61 9.32 8.20 0.69
CA HIS A 61 8.74 9.56 0.66
C HIS A 61 7.46 9.74 1.49
N SER A 62 6.84 8.65 1.98
CA SER A 62 5.63 8.75 2.80
C SER A 62 5.94 9.28 4.20
N GLN A 63 5.11 10.22 4.68
CA GLN A 63 5.08 10.63 6.08
C GLN A 63 4.13 9.75 6.92
N THR A 64 3.16 9.09 6.27
CA THR A 64 2.29 8.08 6.89
C THR A 64 3.07 6.77 7.05
N PRO A 65 3.01 6.09 8.21
CA PRO A 65 3.60 4.77 8.39
C PRO A 65 3.22 3.80 7.27
N VAL A 66 4.16 2.96 6.84
CA VAL A 66 3.95 2.02 5.73
C VAL A 66 4.26 0.60 6.20
N LEU A 67 3.26 -0.29 6.11
CA LEU A 67 3.42 -1.72 6.33
C LEU A 67 3.41 -2.45 4.99
N VAL A 68 4.50 -3.15 4.69
CA VAL A 68 4.58 -4.03 3.52
C VAL A 68 4.48 -5.48 3.96
N PHE A 69 3.44 -6.17 3.51
CA PHE A 69 3.19 -7.57 3.81
C PHE A 69 3.52 -8.48 2.62
N ARG A 70 4.11 -9.65 2.91
CA ARG A 70 4.57 -10.67 1.95
C ARG A 70 3.88 -12.00 2.18
#